data_AF-A0A7C0YY32-F1
#
_entry.id   AF-A0A7C0YY32-F1
#
_cell.length_a   1.000
_cell.length_b   1.000
_cell.length_c   1.000
_cell.angle_alpha   90.00
_cell.angle_beta   90.00
_cell.angle_gamma   90.00
#
_symmetry.space_group_name_H-M   'P 1'
#
loop_
_entity.id
_entity.type
_entity.pdbx_description
1 polymer ?
#
loop_
_entity_poly.entity_id
_entity_poly.type
_entity_poly.pdbx_seq_one_letter_code
_entity_poly.pdbx_strand_id
1 'polypeptide(L)'
;MWTYTSYILFKLFEKKTETRQLTFEEVADFVFKVLWRKEKLAFHEDRNDLLGDLQYLKKMGIITLQKTNGKIIIQIKDKKRLKEAVEIVEKAGTLTGVKLLDTYVERIDRAIEQLAK
;
A
#
# COMPACT_ATOMS: atom_id res chain seq x y z
N MET A 1 -8.12 0.35 -5.35
CA MET A 1 -8.63 -0.76 -4.49
C MET A 1 -8.00 -0.66 -3.10
N TRP A 2 -8.73 -0.13 -2.10
CA TRP A 2 -8.14 0.28 -0.83
C TRP A 2 -7.52 -0.84 0.02
N THR A 3 -7.96 -2.09 -0.15
CA THR A 3 -7.40 -3.25 0.56
C THR A 3 -5.96 -3.52 0.15
N TYR A 4 -5.66 -3.54 -1.15
CA TYR A 4 -4.29 -3.66 -1.66
C TYR A 4 -3.44 -2.42 -1.34
N THR A 5 -4.02 -1.22 -1.38
CA THR A 5 -3.35 -0.01 -0.89
C THR A 5 -2.95 -0.16 0.58
N SER A 6 -3.81 -0.75 1.41
CA SER A 6 -3.53 -1.01 2.83
C SER A 6 -2.38 -1.99 3.00
N TYR A 7 -2.40 -3.09 2.23
CA TYR A 7 -1.34 -4.08 2.18
C TYR A 7 0.02 -3.47 1.82
N ILE A 8 0.06 -2.72 0.73
CA ILE A 8 1.26 -2.03 0.23
C ILE A 8 1.79 -1.06 1.29
N LEU A 9 0.93 -0.21 1.86
CA LEU A 9 1.35 0.73 2.90
C LEU A 9 1.97 0.00 4.09
N PHE A 10 1.30 -1.03 4.61
CA PHE A 10 1.77 -1.78 5.76
C PHE A 10 3.19 -2.32 5.52
N LYS A 11 3.41 -2.99 4.40
CA LYS A 11 4.71 -3.58 4.06
C LYS A 11 5.78 -2.50 3.82
N LEU A 12 5.46 -1.40 3.15
CA LEU A 12 6.38 -0.27 2.98
C LEU A 12 6.79 0.36 4.31
N PHE A 13 5.83 0.53 5.24
CA PHE A 13 6.12 1.02 6.59
C PHE A 13 6.98 0.05 7.40
N GLU A 14 6.81 -1.27 7.23
CA GLU A 14 7.66 -2.26 7.90
C GLU A 14 9.11 -2.21 7.41
N LYS A 15 9.35 -1.83 6.15
CA LYS A 15 10.70 -1.63 5.61
C LYS A 15 11.34 -0.32 6.06
N LYS A 16 10.55 0.70 6.41
CA LYS A 16 11.07 1.96 6.95
C LYS A 16 11.25 1.88 8.47
N THR A 17 12.44 1.44 8.89
CA THR A 17 12.82 1.29 10.29
C THR A 17 12.99 2.62 11.04
N GLU A 18 13.37 3.70 10.34
CA GLU A 18 13.76 4.97 10.98
C GLU A 18 12.67 6.03 10.97
N THR A 19 11.93 6.15 9.87
CA THR A 19 10.87 7.16 9.73
C THR A 19 9.54 6.44 9.55
N ARG A 20 8.67 6.51 10.57
CA ARG A 20 7.28 6.01 10.52
C ARG A 20 6.40 6.88 9.61
N GLN A 21 6.96 7.35 8.50
CA GLN A 21 6.38 8.30 7.57
C GLN A 21 6.72 7.88 6.13
N LEU A 22 5.71 7.93 5.27
CA LEU A 22 5.87 7.82 3.82
C LEU A 22 5.36 9.09 3.19
N THR A 23 5.98 9.54 2.12
CA THR A 23 5.38 10.56 1.26
C THR A 23 4.43 9.90 0.27
N PHE A 24 3.42 10.65 -0.18
CA PHE A 24 2.57 10.21 -1.28
C PHE A 24 3.40 9.91 -2.53
N GLU A 25 4.44 10.69 -2.79
CA GLU A 25 5.35 10.48 -3.91
C GLU A 25 6.04 9.12 -3.84
N GLU A 26 6.52 8.68 -2.67
CA GLU A 26 7.12 7.36 -2.50
C GLU A 26 6.13 6.23 -2.75
N VAL A 27 4.91 6.35 -2.21
CA VAL A 27 3.86 5.33 -2.42
C VAL A 27 3.43 5.29 -3.88
N ALA A 28 3.23 6.46 -4.50
CA ALA A 28 2.86 6.55 -5.90
C ALA A 28 3.97 6.02 -6.81
N ASP A 29 5.23 6.35 -6.55
CA ASP A 29 6.35 5.82 -7.34
C ASP A 29 6.44 4.29 -7.22
N PHE A 30 6.22 3.74 -6.04
CA PHE A 30 6.13 2.29 -5.88
C PHE A 30 4.97 1.69 -6.70
N VAL A 31 3.76 2.23 -6.57
CA VAL A 31 2.58 1.71 -7.29
C VAL A 31 2.75 1.84 -8.81
N PHE A 32 3.08 3.02 -9.31
CA PHE A 32 3.07 3.31 -10.75
C PHE A 32 4.37 2.89 -11.46
N LYS A 33 5.54 3.01 -10.82
CA LYS A 33 6.82 2.68 -11.46
C LYS A 33 7.30 1.27 -11.16
N VAL A 34 6.96 0.71 -9.99
CA VAL A 34 7.38 -0.65 -9.61
C VAL A 34 6.28 -1.65 -9.92
N LEU A 35 5.14 -1.58 -9.23
CA LEU A 35 4.08 -2.57 -9.38
C LEU A 35 3.50 -2.58 -10.80
N TRP A 36 3.11 -1.43 -11.32
CA TRP A 36 2.50 -1.39 -12.65
C TRP A 36 3.51 -1.68 -13.76
N ARG A 37 4.62 -0.94 -13.83
CA ARG A 37 5.56 -1.08 -14.96
C ARG A 37 6.38 -2.36 -14.92
N LYS A 38 6.89 -2.76 -13.74
CA LYS A 38 7.77 -3.93 -13.60
C LYS A 38 6.99 -5.22 -13.33
N GLU A 39 6.09 -5.21 -12.35
CA GLU A 39 5.34 -6.41 -11.94
C GLU A 39 4.04 -6.64 -12.73
N LYS A 40 3.69 -5.70 -13.63
CA LYS A 40 2.46 -5.72 -14.45
C LYS A 40 1.19 -5.79 -13.60
N LEU A 41 1.20 -5.14 -12.43
CA LEU A 41 0.07 -5.03 -11.52
C LEU A 41 -0.45 -3.61 -11.46
N ALA A 42 -1.59 -3.37 -12.10
CA ALA A 42 -2.30 -2.09 -12.04
C ALA A 42 -3.48 -2.21 -11.07
N PHE A 43 -3.36 -1.56 -9.91
CA PHE A 43 -4.45 -1.46 -8.92
C PHE A 43 -5.20 -0.14 -8.96
N HIS A 44 -4.64 0.84 -9.68
CA HIS A 44 -5.12 2.21 -9.78
C HIS A 44 -4.92 2.71 -11.20
N GLU A 45 -5.89 3.48 -11.69
CA GLU A 45 -5.81 4.09 -13.03
C GLU A 45 -4.82 5.25 -13.05
N ASP A 46 -4.84 6.07 -12.00
CA ASP A 46 -3.99 7.24 -11.87
C ASP A 46 -3.68 7.62 -10.41
N ARG A 47 -2.91 8.69 -10.23
CA ARG A 47 -2.53 9.20 -8.90
C ARG A 47 -3.74 9.69 -8.08
N ASN A 48 -4.80 10.17 -8.71
CA ASN A 48 -5.99 10.63 -8.00
C ASN A 48 -6.79 9.46 -7.42
N ASP A 49 -6.86 8.35 -8.15
CA ASP A 49 -7.47 7.10 -7.67
C ASP A 49 -6.72 6.55 -6.45
N LEU A 50 -5.38 6.51 -6.52
CA LEU A 50 -4.54 6.15 -5.36
C LEU A 50 -4.77 7.12 -4.17
N LEU A 51 -4.84 8.42 -4.44
CA LEU A 51 -5.13 9.41 -3.39
C LEU A 51 -6.54 9.20 -2.80
N GLY A 52 -7.51 8.77 -3.61
CA GLY A 52 -8.85 8.39 -3.16
C GLY A 52 -8.82 7.29 -2.11
N ASP A 53 -8.08 6.22 -2.36
CA ASP A 53 -7.86 5.13 -1.39
C ASP A 53 -7.19 5.63 -0.10
N LEU A 54 -6.19 6.51 -0.20
CA LEU A 54 -5.54 7.11 0.98
C LEU A 54 -6.50 8.00 1.79
N GLN A 55 -7.33 8.79 1.12
CA GLN A 55 -8.36 9.59 1.78
C GLN A 55 -9.39 8.70 2.46
N TYR A 56 -9.75 7.57 1.86
CA TYR A 56 -10.63 6.58 2.47
C TYR A 56 -10.01 5.98 3.74
N LEU A 57 -8.74 5.57 3.69
CA LEU A 57 -8.00 5.07 4.86
C LEU A 57 -7.89 6.11 5.98
N LYS A 58 -7.70 7.39 5.62
CA LYS A 58 -7.73 8.50 6.57
C LYS A 58 -9.11 8.64 7.22
N LYS A 59 -10.19 8.59 6.44
CA LYS A 59 -11.58 8.68 6.95
C LYS A 59 -11.88 7.54 7.92
N MET A 60 -11.35 6.34 7.68
CA MET A 60 -11.46 5.20 8.61
C MET A 60 -10.61 5.35 9.87
N GLY A 61 -9.73 6.36 9.94
CA GLY A 61 -8.84 6.61 11.07
C GLY A 61 -7.61 5.69 11.11
N ILE A 62 -7.29 5.01 10.01
CA ILE A 62 -6.17 4.06 9.94
C ILE A 62 -4.85 4.80 9.74
N ILE A 63 -4.88 5.87 8.94
CA ILE A 63 -3.72 6.73 8.65
C ILE A 63 -4.03 8.20 8.90
N THR A 64 -2.99 9.02 8.99
CA THR A 64 -3.07 10.47 8.85
C THR A 64 -2.46 10.91 7.53
N LEU A 65 -3.00 11.99 6.96
CA LEU A 65 -2.43 12.69 5.82
C LEU A 65 -2.18 14.15 6.23
N GLN A 66 -0.92 14.57 6.22
CA GLN A 66 -0.50 15.94 6.53
C GLN A 66 0.16 16.55 5.30
N LYS A 67 -0.03 17.85 5.07
CA LYS A 67 0.65 18.57 4.00
C LYS A 67 1.78 19.41 4.59
N THR A 68 3.01 19.13 4.18
CA THR A 68 4.22 19.83 4.67
C THR A 68 5.11 20.14 3.49
N ASN A 69 5.51 21.40 3.32
CA ASN A 69 6.36 21.85 2.20
C ASN A 69 5.87 21.37 0.83
N GLY A 70 4.55 21.41 0.60
CA GLY A 70 3.95 20.97 -0.65
C GLY A 70 3.80 19.45 -0.82
N LYS A 71 4.38 18.62 0.06
CA LYS A 71 4.30 17.16 0.02
C LYS A 71 3.20 16.64 0.94
N ILE A 72 2.60 15.50 0.57
CA ILE A 72 1.64 14.80 1.43
C ILE A 72 2.40 13.72 2.20
N ILE A 73 2.43 13.85 3.53
CA ILE A 73 3.02 12.89 4.46
C ILE A 73 1.92 11.96 4.98
N ILE A 74 2.20 10.67 4.90
CA ILE A 74 1.36 9.56 5.31
C ILE A 74 1.97 8.98 6.58
N GLN A 75 1.17 8.81 7.63
CA GLN A 75 1.59 8.11 8.85
C GLN A 75 0.53 7.12 9.29
N ILE A 76 0.97 6.02 9.91
CA ILE A 76 0.04 5.07 10.52
C ILE A 76 -0.51 5.67 11.82
N LYS A 77 -1.84 5.73 11.93
CA LYS A 77 -2.57 6.09 13.16
C LYS A 77 -2.98 4.85 13.95
N ASP A 78 -3.46 3.82 13.24
CA ASP A 78 -3.90 2.57 13.84
C ASP A 78 -3.25 1.38 13.12
N LYS A 79 -2.12 0.91 13.67
CA LYS A 79 -1.37 -0.22 13.10
C LYS A 79 -2.16 -1.52 13.17
N LYS A 80 -3.01 -1.69 14.20
CA LYS A 80 -3.78 -2.92 14.38
C LYS A 80 -4.85 -3.04 13.30
N ARG A 81 -5.64 -1.99 13.08
CA ARG A 81 -6.65 -1.98 12.01
C ARG A 81 -6.03 -2.05 10.62
N LEU A 82 -4.85 -1.46 10.43
CA LEU A 82 -4.11 -1.62 9.18
C LEU A 82 -3.73 -3.10 8.96
N LYS A 83 -3.23 -3.78 10.00
CA LYS A 83 -2.89 -5.21 9.95
C LYS A 83 -4.12 -6.09 9.70
N GLU A 84 -5.27 -5.79 10.30
CA GLU A 84 -6.52 -6.52 10.04
C GLU A 84 -6.91 -6.43 8.54
N ALA A 85 -6.74 -5.26 7.91
CA ALA A 85 -6.96 -5.12 6.47
C ALA A 85 -5.95 -5.91 5.62
N VAL A 86 -4.70 -6.02 6.07
CA VAL A 86 -3.66 -6.87 5.44
C VAL A 86 -4.04 -8.34 5.49
N GLU A 87 -4.49 -8.84 6.65
CA GLU A 87 -4.86 -10.24 6.82
C GLU A 87 -6.01 -10.66 5.90
N ILE A 88 -6.93 -9.75 5.58
CA ILE A 88 -7.99 -10.01 4.58
C ILE A 88 -7.38 -10.28 3.21
N VAL A 89 -6.36 -9.49 2.80
CA VAL A 89 -5.68 -9.66 1.51
C VAL A 89 -4.87 -10.95 1.49
N GLU A 90 -4.12 -11.26 2.56
CA GLU A 90 -3.32 -12.49 2.66
C GLU A 90 -4.17 -13.77 2.63
N LYS A 91 -5.40 -13.69 3.16
CA LYS A 91 -6.34 -14.82 3.15
C LYS A 91 -7.24 -14.83 1.92
N ALA A 92 -7.17 -13.83 1.05
CA ALA A 92 -8.15 -13.64 -0.03
C ALA A 92 -8.15 -14.80 -1.03
N GLY A 93 -6.97 -15.31 -1.44
CA GLY A 93 -6.89 -16.45 -2.35
C GLY A 93 -7.50 -17.72 -1.74
N THR A 94 -7.21 -18.00 -0.48
CA THR A 94 -7.78 -19.14 0.27
C THR A 94 -9.31 -19.00 0.48
N LEU A 95 -9.78 -17.80 0.84
CA LEU A 95 -11.20 -17.55 1.12
C LEU A 95 -12.08 -17.57 -0.12
N THR A 96 -11.53 -17.15 -1.27
CA THR A 96 -12.28 -17.04 -2.53
C THR A 96 -12.02 -18.19 -3.49
N GLY A 97 -10.97 -18.99 -3.25
CA GLY A 97 -10.45 -20.00 -4.19
C GLY A 97 -9.72 -19.41 -5.40
N VAL A 98 -9.55 -18.08 -5.48
CA VAL A 98 -8.96 -17.40 -6.63
C VAL A 98 -7.44 -17.28 -6.47
N LYS A 99 -6.70 -18.25 -7.03
CA LYS A 99 -5.22 -18.31 -7.00
C LYS A 99 -4.52 -17.05 -7.54
N LEU A 100 -5.19 -16.27 -8.38
CA LEU A 100 -4.63 -15.02 -8.92
C LEU A 100 -4.33 -14.00 -7.81
N LEU A 101 -5.09 -14.02 -6.71
CA LEU A 101 -4.88 -13.09 -5.59
C LEU A 101 -3.58 -13.42 -4.85
N ASP A 102 -3.25 -14.71 -4.70
CA ASP A 102 -1.96 -15.15 -4.12
C ASP A 102 -0.79 -14.66 -4.98
N THR A 103 -0.93 -14.80 -6.31
CA THR A 103 0.08 -14.30 -7.26
C THR A 103 0.26 -12.78 -7.17
N TYR A 104 -0.80 -12.02 -6.86
CA TYR A 104 -0.69 -10.56 -6.67
C TYR A 104 0.09 -10.23 -5.41
N VAL A 105 -0.21 -10.92 -4.30
CA VAL A 105 0.51 -10.76 -3.04
C VAL A 105 1.99 -11.09 -3.21
N GLU A 106 2.32 -12.23 -3.82
CA GLU A 106 3.71 -12.65 -4.08
C GLU A 106 4.50 -11.62 -4.89
N ARG A 107 3.87 -11.03 -5.92
CA ARG A 107 4.50 -9.98 -6.74
C ARG A 107 4.73 -8.69 -5.96
N ILE A 108 3.79 -8.30 -5.11
CA ILE A 108 3.94 -7.12 -4.24
C ILE A 108 5.09 -7.36 -3.26
N ASP A 109 5.11 -8.49 -2.58
CA ASP A 109 6.15 -8.81 -1.60
C ASP A 109 7.54 -8.84 -2.27
N ARG A 110 7.67 -9.52 -3.41
CA ARG A 110 8.92 -9.52 -4.20
C ARG A 110 9.37 -8.11 -4.57
N ALA A 111 8.46 -7.24 -5.02
CA ALA A 111 8.78 -5.87 -5.36
C ALA A 111 9.27 -5.06 -4.15
N ILE A 112 8.69 -5.30 -2.97
CA ILE A 112 9.09 -4.64 -1.72
C ILE A 112 10.47 -5.11 -1.26
N GLU A 113 10.80 -6.40 -1.42
CA GLU A 113 12.14 -6.91 -1.10
C GLU A 113 13.23 -6.31 -2.00
N GLN A 114 12.92 -6.03 -3.26
CA GLN A 114 13.86 -5.40 -4.19
C GLN A 114 14.16 -3.93 -3.88
N LEU A 115 13.30 -3.24 -3.12
CA LEU A 115 13.57 -1.86 -2.67
C LEU A 115 14.63 -1.77 -1.57
N ALA A 116 14.94 -2.88 -0.90
CA ALA A 116 15.88 -2.93 0.22
C ALA A 116 17.33 -3.29 -0.19
N LYS A 117 17.60 -3.42 -1.50
CA LYS A 117 18.93 -3.61 -2.08
C LYS A 117 19.41 -2.32 -2.73
#